data_AF-A0A1W2FNV4-F1
#
_entry.id   AF-A0A1W2FNV4-F1
#
_cell.length_a   1.000
_cell.length_b   1.000
_cell.length_c   1.000
_cell.angle_alpha   90.00
_cell.angle_beta   90.00
_cell.angle_gamma   90.00
#
_symmetry.space_group_name_H-M   'P 1'
#
loop_
_entity.id
_entity.type
_entity.pdbx_description
1 polymer ?
#
loop_
_entity_poly.entity_id
_entity_poly.type
_entity_poly.pdbx_seq_one_letter_code
_entity_poly.pdbx_strand_id
1 'polypeptide(L)' 'MVNNVAFVHITEADSIDELIADCADIPPSVRQSPSHPPLPRLAPSWEVTDKCHAQVEDLDEYV' A
#
# COMPACT_ATOMS: atom_id res chain seq x y z
N MET A 1 -15.72 13.12 12.07
CA MET A 1 -15.14 11.95 12.77
C MET A 1 -13.67 11.93 12.41
N VAL A 2 -12.80 12.03 13.42
CA VAL A 2 -11.34 12.12 13.27
C VAL A 2 -10.79 10.83 12.67
N ASN A 3 -10.08 10.93 11.54
CA ASN A 3 -9.31 9.82 10.99
C ASN A 3 -8.12 9.57 11.93
N ASN A 4 -8.25 8.56 12.78
CA ASN A 4 -7.14 8.08 13.60
C ASN A 4 -6.23 7.24 12.70
N VAL A 5 -5.31 7.88 11.99
CA VAL A 5 -4.19 7.18 11.36
C VAL A 5 -3.30 6.72 12.51
N ALA A 6 -3.48 5.46 12.92
CA ALA A 6 -2.56 4.84 13.86
C ALA A 6 -1.14 4.98 13.28
N PHE A 7 -0.19 5.37 14.13
CA PHE A 7 1.22 5.32 13.77
C PHE A 7 1.57 3.86 13.44
N VAL A 8 1.71 3.56 12.15
CA VAL A 8 2.13 2.23 11.69
C VAL A 8 3.65 2.21 11.83
N HIS A 9 4.14 1.47 12.81
CA HIS A 9 5.56 1.17 12.94
C HIS A 9 5.90 0.10 11.91
N ILE A 10 6.30 0.52 10.70
CA ILE A 10 6.74 -0.41 9.65
C ILE A 10 8.23 -0.66 9.86
N THR A 11 8.54 -1.73 10.58
CA THR A 11 9.87 -2.36 10.52
C THR A 11 9.88 -3.35 9.36
N GLU A 12 10.99 -3.42 8.62
CA GLU A 12 11.20 -4.52 7.68
C GLU A 12 11.12 -5.84 8.46
N ALA A 13 10.35 -6.79 7.95
CA ALA A 13 10.23 -8.11 8.55
C ALA A 13 11.38 -9.00 8.06
N ASP A 14 12.06 -9.67 8.98
CA ASP A 14 13.19 -10.54 8.66
C ASP A 14 12.74 -11.99 8.40
N SER A 15 11.45 -12.32 8.65
CA SER A 15 10.89 -13.65 8.46
C SER A 15 9.42 -13.65 8.02
N ILE A 16 8.97 -14.77 7.45
CA ILE A 16 7.57 -14.95 7.04
C ILE A 16 6.62 -15.03 8.25
N ASP A 17 7.12 -15.52 9.39
CA ASP A 17 6.35 -15.63 10.63
C ASP A 17 6.03 -14.24 11.19
N GLU A 18 6.98 -13.31 11.10
CA GLU A 18 6.76 -11.89 11.44
C GLU A 18 5.71 -11.25 10.55
N LEU A 19 5.78 -11.46 9.23
CA LEU A 19 4.76 -10.96 8.29
C LEU A 19 3.36 -11.48 8.63
N ILE A 20 3.26 -12.76 9.04
CA ILE A 20 1.99 -13.37 9.46
C ILE A 20 1.49 -12.75 10.76
N ALA A 21 2.38 -12.52 11.74
CA ALA A 21 2.04 -11.88 13.01
C ALA A 21 1.49 -10.46 12.79
N ASP A 22 2.13 -9.66 11.94
CA ASP A 22 1.67 -8.32 11.58
C ASP A 22 0.28 -8.34 10.94
N CYS A 23 0.00 -9.32 10.08
CA CYS A 23 -1.31 -9.49 9.46
C CYS A 23 -2.39 -9.92 10.48
N ALA A 24 -2.02 -10.64 11.54
CA ALA A 24 -2.96 -11.06 12.58
C ALA A 24 -3.50 -9.86 13.38
N ASP A 25 -2.69 -8.81 13.54
CA ASP A 25 -3.03 -7.59 14.26
C ASP A 25 -3.99 -6.66 13.49
N ILE A 26 -4.29 -6.95 12.23
CA ILE A 26 -5.24 -6.19 11.43
C ILE A 26 -6.63 -6.22 12.11
N PRO A 27 -7.21 -5.05 12.47
CA PRO A 27 -8.49 -4.99 13.18
C PRO A 27 -9.63 -5.69 12.41
N PRO A 28 -10.55 -6.40 13.10
CA PRO A 28 -11.69 -7.04 12.47
C PRO A 28 -12.58 -6.09 11.65
N SER A 29 -12.68 -4.82 12.07
CA SER A 29 -13.44 -3.78 11.37
C SER A 29 -12.91 -3.48 9.96
N VAL A 30 -11.62 -3.69 9.71
CA VAL A 30 -11.00 -3.55 8.38
C VAL A 30 -11.23 -4.79 7.53
N ARG A 31 -11.28 -5.97 8.17
CA ARG A 31 -11.51 -7.26 7.49
C ARG A 31 -12.96 -7.46 7.05
N GLN A 32 -13.90 -6.71 7.63
CA GLN A 32 -15.31 -6.76 7.25
C GLN A 32 -15.49 -6.09 5.89
N SER A 33 -15.80 -6.89 4.87
CA SER A 33 -16.30 -6.34 3.61
C SER A 33 -17.64 -5.65 3.87
N PRO A 34 -17.86 -4.43 3.34
CA PRO A 34 -19.17 -3.81 3.43
C PRO A 34 -20.21 -4.71 2.76
N SER A 35 -21.42 -4.79 3.34
CA SER A 35 -22.55 -5.57 2.81
C SER A 35 -22.83 -5.29 1.33
N HIS A 36 -22.46 -4.09 0.86
CA HIS A 36 -22.44 -3.72 -0.53
C HIS A 36 -21.04 -3.20 -0.90
N PRO A 37 -20.18 -4.00 -1.55
CA PRO A 37 -18.91 -3.49 -2.06
C PRO A 37 -19.17 -2.36 -3.06
N PRO A 38 -18.30 -1.34 -3.13
CA PRO A 38 -18.39 -0.36 -4.21
C PRO A 38 -18.27 -1.08 -5.55
N LEU A 39 -19.02 -0.63 -6.55
CA LEU A 39 -18.87 -1.12 -7.92
C LEU A 39 -17.41 -1.01 -8.34
N PRO A 40 -16.81 -2.06 -8.95
CA PRO A 40 -15.46 -1.98 -9.49
C PRO A 40 -15.36 -0.79 -10.44
N ARG A 41 -14.47 0.15 -10.12
CA ARG A 41 -14.13 1.23 -11.04
C ARG A 41 -13.06 0.71 -11.97
N LEU A 42 -13.26 0.87 -13.27
CA LEU A 42 -12.18 0.66 -14.23
C LEU A 42 -11.05 1.63 -13.87
N ALA A 43 -9.85 1.10 -13.68
CA ALA A 43 -8.67 1.94 -13.59
C ALA A 43 -8.51 2.67 -14.94
N PRO A 44 -8.09 3.95 -14.93
CA PRO A 44 -7.62 4.57 -16.15
C PRO A 44 -6.43 3.77 -16.70
N SER A 45 -6.19 3.87 -18.01
CA SER A 45 -4.98 3.33 -18.61
C SER A 45 -3.77 3.89 -17.88
N TRP A 46 -2.81 3.02 -17.56
CA TRP A 46 -1.56 3.46 -16.97
C TRP A 46 -0.74 4.22 -18.00
N GLU A 47 -0.31 5.42 -17.64
CA GLU A 47 0.54 6.27 -18.46
C GLU A 47 1.73 6.75 -17.63
N VAL A 48 2.94 6.65 -18.21
CA VAL A 48 4.15 7.23 -17.63
C VAL A 48 4.27 8.64 -18.18
N THR A 49 4.10 9.63 -17.31
CA THR A 49 4.24 11.03 -17.70
C THR A 49 5.72 11.42 -17.83
N ASP A 50 6.00 12.48 -18.61
CA ASP A 50 7.35 13.05 -18.69
C ASP A 50 7.89 13.44 -17.31
N LYS A 51 7.00 13.84 -16.39
CA LYS A 51 7.37 14.11 -14.99
C LYS A 51 7.91 12.86 -14.30
N CYS A 52 7.32 11.69 -14.53
CA CYS A 52 7.81 10.42 -13.98
C CYS A 52 9.17 10.06 -14.57
N HIS A 53 9.37 10.31 -15.87
CA HIS A 53 10.64 10.10 -16.54
C HIS A 53 11.74 11.01 -15.98
N ALA A 54 11.45 12.30 -15.78
CA ALA A 54 12.40 13.26 -15.22
C ALA A 54 12.87 12.92 -13.79
N GLN A 55 12.11 12.10 -13.04
CA GLN A 55 12.53 11.66 -11.70
C GLN A 55 13.69 10.67 -11.73
N VAL A 56 13.93 10.02 -12.87
CA VAL A 56 14.90 8.95 -13.02
C VAL A 56 15.97 9.23 -14.09
N GLU A 57 15.96 10.42 -14.67
CA GLU A 57 16.82 10.81 -15.80
C GLU A 57 18.32 10.68 -15.49
N ASP A 58 18.71 11.00 -14.26
CA ASP A 58 20.10 10.97 -13.79
C ASP A 58 20.36 9.88 -12.73
N LEU A 59 19.43 8.93 -12.56
CA LEU A 59 19.72 7.77 -11.71
C LEU A 59 20.64 6.81 -12.47
N ASP A 60 21.89 6.76 -12.04
CA ASP A 60 22.87 5.77 -12.51
C ASP A 60 22.40 4.33 -12.23
N GLU A 61 22.96 3.37 -12.96
CA GLU A 61 22.75 1.95 -12.73
C GLU A 61 23.09 1.58 -11.29
N TYR A 62 22.23 0.79 -10.64
CA TYR A 62 22.47 0.29 -9.28
C TYR A 62 23.73 -0.58 -9.27
N VAL A 63 24.82 -0.10 -8.65
CA VAL A 63 26.07 -0.86 -8.41
C VAL A 63 25.99 -1.65 -7.11
#